data_AF-A0A2V3Y2I2-F1
#
_entry.id   AF-A0A2V3Y2I2-F1
#
_cell.length_a   1.000
_cell.length_b   1.000
_cell.length_c   1.000
_cell.angle_alpha   90.00
_cell.angle_beta   90.00
_cell.angle_gamma   90.00
#
_symmetry.space_group_name_H-M   'P 1'
#
loop_
_entity.id
_entity.type
_entity.pdbx_description
1 polymer ?
#
loop_
_entity_poly.entity_id
_entity_poly.type
_entity_poly.pdbx_seq_one_letter_code
_entity_poly.pdbx_strand_id
1 'polypeptide(L)'
;MKQNIPCEMIRDLLPLYVEGLTSEESSRQIEAHMETCEDCRGRYLRMKEDLGRETDVKQKENEREIDYLKKIRKSNLRKVLLGIGSAFAAVLLALFLKLFVIGYPVDSYLVTYANVNEHVLSVGGVFYDSASVYRRYKLVGEDDGNTKLVIYACLPSVWNRSGVFNLNIDLAEVGTDLSIDGMTVMQDGTIVSRQANELFAAKHPYVGDMSANGRVAQLLGIGKALGSFKNELQTSEEPYGWTLNFENSAANSAVFEEQMKGYACVLIALTGNLGEVNWTYTVELEDGPQVRQGTMTREACSEWAGDPIETFAESPEAVQRLLDLTGVTQD
;
A
#
# COMPACT_ATOMS: atom_id res chain seq x y z
N MET A 1 -87.54 -58.52 -21.74
CA MET A 1 -88.43 -57.39 -21.42
C MET A 1 -87.55 -56.15 -21.28
N LYS A 2 -87.69 -55.14 -22.15
CA LYS A 2 -86.96 -53.88 -22.00
C LYS A 2 -87.59 -53.11 -20.82
N GLN A 3 -86.86 -52.96 -19.72
CA GLN A 3 -87.27 -52.07 -18.64
C GLN A 3 -86.95 -50.63 -19.07
N ASN A 4 -87.98 -49.80 -19.23
CA ASN A 4 -87.81 -48.37 -19.40
C ASN A 4 -87.68 -47.75 -18.01
N ILE A 5 -86.49 -47.24 -17.69
CA ILE A 5 -86.26 -46.50 -16.45
C ILE A 5 -87.01 -45.17 -16.52
N PRO A 6 -87.77 -44.79 -15.48
CA PRO A 6 -88.48 -43.53 -15.47
C PRO A 6 -87.51 -42.34 -15.45
N CYS A 7 -87.89 -41.24 -16.10
CA CYS A 7 -87.08 -40.02 -16.20
C CYS A 7 -86.63 -39.48 -14.83
N GLU A 8 -87.44 -39.63 -13.79
CA GLU A 8 -87.11 -39.12 -12.45
C GLU A 8 -85.87 -39.82 -11.87
N MET A 9 -85.75 -41.15 -12.04
CA MET A 9 -84.55 -41.88 -11.61
C MET A 9 -83.32 -41.48 -12.41
N ILE A 10 -83.46 -41.22 -13.71
CA ILE A 10 -82.35 -40.75 -14.54
C ILE A 10 -81.91 -39.36 -14.07
N ARG A 11 -82.86 -38.46 -13.77
CA ARG A 11 -82.55 -37.13 -13.25
C ARG A 11 -81.81 -37.16 -11.91
N ASP A 12 -82.16 -38.08 -11.02
CA ASP A 12 -81.48 -38.23 -9.73
C ASP A 12 -80.05 -38.77 -9.90
N LEU A 13 -79.81 -39.61 -10.91
CA LEU A 13 -78.50 -40.20 -11.19
C LEU A 13 -77.59 -39.34 -12.09
N LEU A 14 -78.16 -38.37 -12.81
CA LEU A 14 -77.45 -37.52 -13.76
C LEU A 14 -76.25 -36.76 -13.15
N PRO A 15 -76.33 -36.15 -11.95
CA PRO A 15 -75.19 -35.47 -11.35
C PRO A 15 -74.00 -36.42 -11.12
N LEU A 16 -74.28 -37.62 -10.59
CA LEU A 16 -73.25 -38.65 -10.36
C LEU A 16 -72.66 -39.15 -11.68
N TYR A 17 -73.46 -39.24 -12.74
CA TYR A 17 -72.99 -39.62 -14.08
C TYR A 17 -72.07 -38.53 -14.68
N VAL A 18 -72.41 -37.25 -14.52
CA VAL A 18 -71.58 -36.12 -14.99
C VAL A 18 -70.22 -36.09 -14.29
N GLU A 19 -70.18 -36.46 -13.01
CA GLU A 19 -68.95 -36.59 -12.23
C GLU A 19 -68.18 -37.91 -12.48
N GLY A 20 -68.72 -38.82 -13.31
CA GLY A 20 -68.10 -40.10 -13.64
C GLY A 20 -68.13 -41.13 -12.50
N LEU A 21 -69.07 -40.98 -11.56
CA LEU A 21 -69.19 -41.78 -10.34
C LEU A 21 -70.26 -42.88 -10.41
N THR A 22 -70.85 -43.12 -11.58
CA THR A 22 -71.82 -44.20 -11.80
C THR A 22 -71.15 -45.50 -12.25
N SER A 23 -71.73 -46.64 -11.88
CA SER A 23 -71.28 -47.95 -12.38
C SER A 23 -71.50 -48.07 -13.90
N GLU A 24 -70.70 -48.90 -14.59
CA GLU A 24 -70.83 -49.10 -16.05
C GLU A 24 -72.26 -49.48 -16.48
N GLU A 25 -72.94 -50.33 -15.70
CA GLU A 25 -74.30 -50.77 -16.01
C GLU A 25 -75.30 -49.61 -15.91
N SER A 26 -75.15 -48.76 -14.89
CA SER A 26 -75.97 -47.54 -14.72
C SER A 26 -75.70 -46.53 -15.84
N SER A 27 -74.43 -46.36 -16.23
CA SER A 27 -74.02 -45.47 -17.33
C SER A 27 -74.65 -45.87 -18.66
N ARG A 28 -74.62 -47.17 -19.02
CA ARG A 28 -75.25 -47.68 -20.26
C ARG A 28 -76.75 -47.43 -20.29
N GLN A 29 -77.42 -47.60 -19.15
CA GLN A 29 -78.86 -47.39 -19.05
C GLN A 29 -79.24 -45.90 -19.14
N ILE A 30 -78.42 -45.02 -18.57
CA ILE A 30 -78.57 -43.56 -18.67
C ILE A 30 -78.35 -43.08 -20.11
N GLU A 31 -77.32 -43.60 -20.79
CA GLU A 31 -77.04 -43.30 -22.20
C GLU A 31 -78.19 -43.71 -23.12
N ALA A 32 -78.66 -44.97 -23.00
CA ALA A 32 -79.78 -45.47 -23.80
C ALA A 32 -81.08 -44.65 -23.58
N HIS A 33 -81.30 -44.12 -22.37
CA HIS A 33 -82.43 -43.25 -22.09
C HIS A 33 -82.25 -41.85 -22.72
N MET A 34 -81.05 -41.28 -22.68
CA MET A 34 -80.75 -39.97 -23.28
C MET A 34 -80.77 -39.97 -24.81
N GLU A 35 -80.63 -41.13 -25.46
CA GLU A 35 -80.84 -41.26 -26.92
C GLU A 35 -82.30 -41.01 -27.32
N THR A 36 -83.24 -41.29 -26.41
CA THR A 36 -84.69 -41.21 -26.69
C THR A 36 -85.41 -40.09 -25.96
N CYS A 37 -84.79 -39.48 -24.93
CA CYS A 37 -85.35 -38.38 -24.15
C CYS A 37 -84.50 -37.11 -24.25
N GLU A 38 -85.03 -36.11 -24.96
CA GLU A 38 -84.36 -34.80 -25.14
C GLU A 38 -84.25 -33.98 -23.85
N ASP A 39 -85.21 -34.10 -22.92
CA ASP A 39 -85.19 -33.35 -21.64
C ASP A 39 -84.03 -33.79 -20.74
N CYS A 40 -83.84 -35.10 -20.59
CA CYS A 40 -82.74 -35.68 -19.82
C CYS A 40 -81.38 -35.34 -20.47
N ARG A 41 -81.29 -35.41 -21.81
CA ARG A 41 -80.08 -35.02 -22.55
C ARG A 41 -79.76 -33.52 -22.39
N GLY A 42 -80.76 -32.65 -22.43
CA GLY A 42 -80.59 -31.21 -22.21
C GLY A 42 -80.12 -30.88 -20.80
N ARG A 43 -80.60 -31.61 -19.78
CA ARG A 43 -80.12 -31.47 -18.39
C ARG A 43 -78.66 -31.90 -18.22
N TYR A 44 -78.28 -33.05 -18.81
CA TYR A 44 -76.89 -33.50 -18.82
C TYR A 44 -75.95 -32.47 -19.43
N LEU A 45 -76.31 -31.90 -20.59
CA LEU A 45 -75.49 -30.91 -21.29
C LEU A 45 -75.29 -29.64 -20.46
N ARG A 46 -76.33 -29.15 -19.77
CA ARG A 46 -76.23 -27.99 -18.87
C ARG A 46 -75.29 -28.29 -17.69
N MET A 47 -75.46 -29.42 -17.02
CA MET A 47 -74.60 -29.82 -15.89
C MET A 47 -73.14 -29.97 -16.31
N LYS A 48 -72.89 -30.53 -17.50
CA LYS A 48 -71.54 -30.66 -18.07
C LYS A 48 -70.91 -29.30 -18.39
N GLU A 49 -71.70 -28.36 -18.90
CA GLU A 49 -71.25 -26.99 -19.16
C GLU A 49 -70.92 -26.25 -17.86
N ASP A 50 -71.76 -26.39 -16.82
CA ASP A 50 -71.53 -25.81 -15.50
C ASP A 50 -70.25 -26.36 -14.85
N LEU A 51 -70.03 -27.69 -14.93
CA LEU A 51 -68.80 -28.34 -14.44
C LEU A 51 -67.54 -27.83 -15.18
N GLY A 52 -67.66 -27.65 -16.51
CA GLY A 52 -66.60 -27.06 -17.33
C GLY A 52 -66.31 -25.61 -16.93
N ARG A 53 -67.35 -24.82 -16.66
CA ARG A 53 -67.22 -23.42 -16.20
C ARG A 53 -66.55 -23.33 -14.82
N GLU A 54 -66.92 -24.18 -13.87
CA GLU A 54 -66.28 -24.22 -12.56
C GLU A 54 -64.80 -24.63 -12.63
N THR A 55 -64.48 -25.59 -13.51
CA THR A 55 -63.11 -26.06 -13.73
C THR A 55 -62.25 -24.95 -14.35
N ASP A 56 -62.78 -24.24 -15.35
CA ASP A 56 -62.12 -23.08 -15.97
C ASP A 56 -61.90 -21.93 -14.99
N VAL A 57 -62.86 -21.68 -14.09
CA VAL A 57 -62.73 -20.66 -13.04
C VAL A 57 -61.62 -21.03 -12.05
N LYS A 58 -61.59 -22.28 -11.56
CA LYS A 58 -60.54 -22.77 -10.66
C LYS A 58 -59.16 -22.75 -11.32
N GLN A 59 -59.07 -23.12 -12.60
CA GLN A 59 -57.80 -23.03 -13.35
C GLN A 59 -57.32 -21.59 -13.48
N LYS A 60 -58.22 -20.65 -13.84
CA LYS A 60 -57.88 -19.22 -13.93
C LYS A 60 -57.48 -18.61 -12.60
N GLU A 61 -58.10 -19.03 -11.49
CA GLU A 61 -57.70 -18.60 -10.15
C GLU A 61 -56.30 -19.14 -9.77
N ASN A 62 -56.04 -20.42 -10.00
CA ASN A 62 -54.73 -21.03 -9.78
C ASN A 62 -53.63 -20.39 -10.64
N GLU A 63 -53.91 -20.08 -11.92
CA GLU A 63 -52.98 -19.35 -12.79
C GLU A 63 -52.68 -17.94 -12.28
N ARG A 64 -53.71 -17.20 -11.83
CA ARG A 64 -53.57 -15.87 -11.24
C ARG A 64 -52.76 -15.90 -9.94
N GLU A 65 -52.96 -16.90 -9.08
CA GLU A 65 -52.20 -17.06 -7.84
C GLU A 65 -50.72 -17.36 -8.14
N ILE A 66 -50.45 -18.28 -9.08
CA ILE A 66 -49.08 -18.58 -9.53
C ILE A 66 -48.40 -17.34 -10.14
N ASP A 67 -49.11 -16.56 -10.95
CA ASP A 67 -48.59 -15.33 -11.53
C ASP A 67 -48.34 -14.24 -10.45
N TYR A 68 -49.22 -14.12 -9.46
CA TYR A 68 -49.05 -13.21 -8.33
C TYR A 68 -47.82 -13.57 -7.49
N LEU A 69 -47.62 -14.86 -7.18
CA LEU A 69 -46.43 -15.34 -6.48
C LEU A 69 -45.15 -15.09 -7.28
N LYS A 70 -45.16 -15.30 -8.61
CA LYS A 70 -44.02 -14.99 -9.49
C LYS A 70 -43.74 -13.48 -9.56
N LYS A 71 -44.79 -12.65 -9.62
CA LYS A 71 -44.70 -11.19 -9.68
C LYS A 71 -44.12 -10.60 -8.40
N ILE A 72 -44.55 -11.08 -7.23
CA ILE A 72 -44.00 -10.66 -5.94
C ILE A 72 -42.55 -11.10 -5.78
N ARG A 73 -42.21 -12.37 -6.10
CA ARG A 73 -40.82 -12.84 -6.04
C ARG A 73 -39.89 -12.02 -6.94
N LYS A 74 -40.31 -11.68 -8.16
CA LYS A 74 -39.53 -10.81 -9.07
C LYS A 74 -39.44 -9.36 -8.56
N SER A 75 -40.49 -8.80 -7.97
CA SER A 75 -40.49 -7.44 -7.41
C SER A 75 -39.59 -7.34 -6.17
N ASN A 76 -39.69 -8.30 -5.25
CA ASN A 76 -38.88 -8.35 -4.04
C ASN A 76 -37.41 -8.65 -4.37
N LEU A 77 -37.14 -9.55 -5.32
CA LEU A 77 -35.77 -9.80 -5.79
C LEU A 77 -35.15 -8.56 -6.44
N ARG A 78 -35.89 -7.79 -7.24
CA ARG A 78 -35.42 -6.50 -7.77
C ARG A 78 -35.10 -5.49 -6.66
N LYS A 79 -35.96 -5.38 -5.64
CA LYS A 79 -35.71 -4.48 -4.49
C LYS A 79 -34.48 -4.90 -3.69
N VAL A 80 -34.29 -6.21 -3.46
CA VAL A 80 -33.10 -6.76 -2.78
C VAL A 80 -31.84 -6.56 -3.64
N LEU A 81 -31.89 -6.81 -4.95
CA LEU A 81 -30.78 -6.57 -5.87
C LEU A 81 -30.44 -5.07 -5.99
N LEU A 82 -31.44 -4.19 -5.99
CA LEU A 82 -31.23 -2.73 -5.92
C LEU A 82 -30.58 -2.33 -4.60
N GLY A 83 -31.02 -2.91 -3.48
CA GLY A 83 -30.40 -2.72 -2.17
C GLY A 83 -28.94 -3.15 -2.14
N ILE A 84 -28.65 -4.40 -2.54
CA ILE A 84 -27.28 -4.94 -2.65
C ILE A 84 -26.44 -4.11 -3.63
N GLY A 85 -27.00 -3.75 -4.79
CA GLY A 85 -26.33 -2.93 -5.78
C GLY A 85 -26.00 -1.53 -5.27
N SER A 86 -26.90 -0.91 -4.49
CA SER A 86 -26.66 0.39 -3.88
C SER A 86 -25.57 0.34 -2.80
N ALA A 87 -25.59 -0.70 -1.96
CA ALA A 87 -24.55 -0.92 -0.95
C ALA A 87 -23.18 -1.16 -1.61
N PHE A 88 -23.15 -1.99 -2.65
CA PHE A 88 -21.93 -2.25 -3.43
C PHE A 88 -21.41 -0.99 -4.13
N ALA A 89 -22.30 -0.19 -4.73
CA ALA A 89 -21.94 1.08 -5.35
C ALA A 89 -21.39 2.08 -4.33
N ALA A 90 -21.95 2.15 -3.12
CA ALA A 90 -21.43 3.00 -2.06
C ALA A 90 -20.01 2.58 -1.62
N VAL A 91 -19.76 1.27 -1.49
CA VAL A 91 -18.42 0.75 -1.19
C VAL A 91 -17.43 1.07 -2.31
N LEU A 92 -17.82 0.84 -3.57
CA LEU A 92 -16.98 1.19 -4.72
C LEU A 92 -16.69 2.69 -4.79
N LEU A 93 -17.68 3.54 -4.50
CA LEU A 93 -17.49 4.98 -4.45
C LEU A 93 -16.54 5.39 -3.31
N ALA A 94 -16.68 4.80 -2.14
CA ALA A 94 -15.78 5.05 -1.01
C ALA A 94 -14.34 4.63 -1.34
N LEU A 95 -14.14 3.46 -1.96
CA LEU A 95 -12.84 3.01 -2.45
C LEU A 95 -12.29 3.95 -3.52
N PHE A 96 -13.11 4.38 -4.47
CA PHE A 96 -12.72 5.33 -5.49
C PHE A 96 -12.26 6.66 -4.89
N LEU A 97 -13.04 7.23 -3.97
CA LEU A 97 -12.67 8.46 -3.27
C LEU A 97 -11.37 8.29 -2.47
N LYS A 98 -11.20 7.15 -1.79
CA LYS A 98 -9.99 6.88 -1.02
C LYS A 98 -8.75 6.77 -1.92
N LEU A 99 -8.84 6.04 -3.02
CA LEU A 99 -7.72 5.74 -3.90
C LEU A 99 -7.36 6.87 -4.87
N PHE A 100 -8.33 7.66 -5.35
CA PHE A 100 -8.10 8.67 -6.39
C PHE A 100 -8.23 10.12 -5.90
N VAL A 101 -8.83 10.37 -4.73
CA VAL A 101 -9.12 11.73 -4.25
C VAL A 101 -8.49 12.04 -2.89
N ILE A 102 -8.68 11.21 -1.88
CA ILE A 102 -8.18 11.48 -0.52
C ILE A 102 -6.70 11.14 -0.40
N GLY A 103 -6.29 10.03 -1.01
CA GLY A 103 -4.95 9.50 -0.95
C GLY A 103 -4.60 8.83 0.38
N TYR A 104 -3.35 8.39 0.45
CA TYR A 104 -2.72 7.72 1.59
C TYR A 104 -1.33 8.32 1.83
N PRO A 105 -0.86 8.35 3.09
CA PRO A 105 0.50 8.77 3.39
C PRO A 105 1.49 7.78 2.74
N VAL A 106 2.60 8.30 2.23
CA VAL A 106 3.66 7.49 1.61
C VAL A 106 5.03 7.94 2.09
N ASP A 107 5.89 6.97 2.36
CA ASP A 107 7.31 7.18 2.66
C ASP A 107 8.21 6.76 1.48
N SER A 108 7.64 6.21 0.40
CA SER A 108 8.37 5.73 -0.78
C SER A 108 8.52 6.82 -1.86
N TYR A 109 9.31 7.84 -1.55
CA TYR A 109 9.67 8.90 -2.49
C TYR A 109 11.14 9.25 -2.36
N LEU A 110 11.67 9.96 -3.37
CA LEU A 110 13.00 10.52 -3.38
C LEU A 110 12.88 12.04 -3.39
N VAL A 111 13.55 12.72 -2.44
CA VAL A 111 13.73 14.17 -2.51
C VAL A 111 14.80 14.47 -3.56
N THR A 112 14.45 15.27 -4.58
CA THR A 112 15.36 15.62 -5.67
C THR A 112 16.07 16.95 -5.43
N TYR A 113 15.48 17.84 -4.64
CA TYR A 113 16.12 19.05 -4.15
C TYR A 113 15.45 19.51 -2.86
N ALA A 114 16.24 20.14 -2.00
CA ALA A 114 15.80 20.88 -0.83
C ALA A 114 16.71 22.09 -0.68
N ASN A 115 16.13 23.29 -0.67
CA ASN A 115 16.88 24.52 -0.47
C ASN A 115 16.06 25.51 0.35
N VAL A 116 16.73 26.24 1.24
CA VAL A 116 16.10 27.28 2.05
C VAL A 116 16.50 28.64 1.50
N ASN A 117 15.51 29.50 1.27
CA ASN A 117 15.72 30.90 0.95
C ASN A 117 14.97 31.75 1.99
N GLU A 118 15.73 32.51 2.78
CA GLU A 118 15.23 33.20 3.99
C GLU A 118 14.54 32.21 4.94
N HIS A 119 13.21 32.24 5.00
CA HIS A 119 12.41 31.32 5.83
C HIS A 119 11.60 30.32 5.00
N VAL A 120 11.73 30.34 3.67
CA VAL A 120 10.97 29.47 2.78
C VAL A 120 11.83 28.29 2.36
N LEU A 121 11.46 27.09 2.81
CA LEU A 121 11.98 25.84 2.29
C LEU A 121 11.27 25.50 0.97
N SER A 122 12.03 25.45 -0.12
CA SER A 122 11.62 24.82 -1.37
C SER A 122 12.11 23.39 -1.41
N VAL A 123 11.18 22.43 -1.44
CA VAL A 123 11.49 21.00 -1.48
C VAL A 123 10.69 20.33 -2.59
N GLY A 124 11.37 19.52 -3.40
CA GLY A 124 10.75 18.76 -4.47
C GLY A 124 11.20 17.32 -4.49
N GLY A 125 10.35 16.46 -5.04
CA GLY A 125 10.62 15.03 -5.08
C GLY A 125 9.70 14.27 -6.01
N VAL A 126 10.02 13.00 -6.17
CA VAL A 126 9.33 12.05 -7.05
C VAL A 126 9.04 10.76 -6.31
N PHE A 127 7.92 10.10 -6.62
CA PHE A 127 7.65 8.77 -6.08
C PHE A 127 8.50 7.71 -6.77
N TYR A 128 8.96 6.70 -6.02
CA TYR A 128 9.61 5.52 -6.62
C TYR A 128 8.61 4.70 -7.45
N ASP A 129 7.36 4.63 -7.00
CA ASP A 129 6.29 3.98 -7.73
C ASP A 129 5.70 4.91 -8.80
N SER A 130 5.93 4.57 -10.06
CA SER A 130 5.41 5.27 -11.24
C SER A 130 3.88 5.38 -11.30
N ALA A 131 3.14 4.55 -10.55
CA ALA A 131 1.69 4.63 -10.49
C ALA A 131 1.17 5.69 -9.49
N SER A 132 2.01 6.16 -8.57
CA SER A 132 1.61 7.10 -7.53
C SER A 132 1.72 8.55 -7.99
N VAL A 133 0.68 9.37 -7.74
CA VAL A 133 0.66 10.81 -8.04
C VAL A 133 0.51 11.64 -6.79
N TYR A 134 1.12 12.82 -6.78
CA TYR A 134 1.09 13.72 -5.63
C TYR A 134 -0.32 14.25 -5.40
N ARG A 135 -0.78 14.24 -4.15
CA ARG A 135 -2.09 14.80 -3.78
C ARG A 135 -2.00 16.02 -2.89
N ARG A 136 -1.26 15.92 -1.79
CA ARG A 136 -1.09 16.98 -0.79
C ARG A 136 0.06 16.62 0.14
N TYR A 137 0.45 17.56 0.98
CA TYR A 137 1.25 17.29 2.17
C TYR A 137 0.46 17.61 3.44
N LYS A 138 0.96 17.13 4.57
CA LYS A 138 0.58 17.56 5.91
C LYS A 138 1.82 17.73 6.77
N LEU A 139 1.74 18.65 7.72
CA LEU A 139 2.72 18.81 8.78
C LEU A 139 2.13 18.19 10.04
N VAL A 140 2.88 17.27 10.66
CA VAL A 140 2.42 16.49 11.82
C VAL A 140 3.49 16.55 12.89
N GLY A 141 3.15 16.98 14.10
CA GLY A 141 4.10 16.96 15.21
C GLY A 141 4.51 15.54 15.60
N GLU A 142 5.78 15.36 15.94
CA GLU A 142 6.40 14.13 16.43
C GLU A 142 6.63 14.18 17.94
N ASP A 143 6.86 13.02 18.56
CA ASP A 143 7.04 12.89 20.01
C ASP A 143 8.34 13.55 20.52
N ASP A 144 9.30 13.78 19.63
CA ASP A 144 10.56 14.48 19.90
C ASP A 144 10.44 16.02 19.89
N GLY A 145 9.26 16.54 19.56
CA GLY A 145 9.00 17.98 19.45
C GLY A 145 9.23 18.55 18.04
N ASN A 146 9.70 17.75 17.09
CA ASN A 146 9.86 18.15 15.69
C ASN A 146 8.54 18.04 14.93
N THR A 147 8.51 18.62 13.73
CA THR A 147 7.38 18.47 12.80
C THR A 147 7.80 17.58 11.64
N LYS A 148 7.03 16.55 11.32
CA LYS A 148 7.23 15.71 10.14
C LYS A 148 6.43 16.21 8.94
N LEU A 149 7.11 16.31 7.80
CA LEU A 149 6.46 16.44 6.50
C LEU A 149 5.94 15.08 6.04
N VAL A 150 4.61 14.95 5.92
CA VAL A 150 3.95 13.74 5.45
C VAL A 150 3.37 13.98 4.05
N ILE A 151 3.92 13.29 3.05
CA ILE A 151 3.44 13.33 1.67
C ILE A 151 2.28 12.35 1.50
N TYR A 152 1.20 12.81 0.84
CA TYR A 152 0.08 11.96 0.45
C TYR A 152 0.08 11.74 -1.05
N ALA A 153 0.01 10.47 -1.44
CA ALA A 153 -0.16 10.05 -2.83
C ALA A 153 -1.55 9.45 -3.08
N CYS A 154 -1.96 9.43 -4.34
CA CYS A 154 -3.15 8.73 -4.82
C CYS A 154 -2.87 8.09 -6.19
N LEU A 155 -3.79 7.26 -6.69
CA LEU A 155 -3.71 6.71 -8.03
C LEU A 155 -3.90 7.80 -9.11
N PRO A 156 -3.35 7.62 -10.33
CA PRO A 156 -3.46 8.60 -11.38
C PRO A 156 -4.91 8.67 -11.87
N SER A 157 -5.34 9.86 -12.24
CA SER A 157 -6.69 10.14 -12.72
C SER A 157 -6.65 11.01 -13.97
N VAL A 158 -7.81 11.25 -14.58
CA VAL A 158 -7.88 12.10 -15.77
C VAL A 158 -7.45 13.55 -15.51
N TRP A 159 -7.51 14.03 -14.27
CA TRP A 159 -7.14 15.39 -13.87
C TRP A 159 -5.82 15.49 -13.09
N ASN A 160 -5.30 14.38 -12.51
CA ASN A 160 -4.03 14.37 -11.80
C ASN A 160 -3.15 13.21 -12.26
N ARG A 161 -2.01 13.53 -12.85
CA ARG A 161 -1.03 12.56 -13.40
C ARG A 161 0.41 12.85 -12.97
N SER A 162 0.62 13.86 -12.12
CA SER A 162 1.98 14.25 -11.72
C SER A 162 2.48 13.38 -10.59
N GLY A 163 3.50 12.55 -10.86
CA GLY A 163 4.29 11.86 -9.83
C GLY A 163 5.31 12.76 -9.13
N VAL A 164 5.37 14.04 -9.49
CA VAL A 164 6.29 15.03 -8.92
C VAL A 164 5.53 15.93 -7.95
N PHE A 165 6.16 16.23 -6.82
CA PHE A 165 5.73 17.28 -5.90
C PHE A 165 6.79 18.38 -5.79
N ASN A 166 6.32 19.62 -5.64
CA ASN A 166 7.15 20.79 -5.40
C ASN A 166 6.43 21.63 -4.35
N LEU A 167 7.04 21.79 -3.18
CA LEU A 167 6.44 22.43 -2.02
C LEU A 167 7.27 23.65 -1.65
N ASN A 168 6.58 24.70 -1.23
CA ASN A 168 7.17 25.81 -0.52
C ASN A 168 6.55 25.82 0.88
N ILE A 169 7.39 25.71 1.89
CA ILE A 169 7.00 25.63 3.29
C ILE A 169 7.66 26.80 4.02
N ASP A 170 6.86 27.63 4.68
CA ASP A 170 7.37 28.70 5.54
C ASP A 170 7.77 28.10 6.89
N LEU A 171 9.08 28.02 7.14
CA LEU A 171 9.64 27.48 8.37
C LEU A 171 9.20 28.27 9.61
N ALA A 172 8.94 29.58 9.48
CA ALA A 172 8.47 30.40 10.58
C ALA A 172 7.02 30.04 10.98
N GLU A 173 6.19 29.59 10.03
CA GLU A 173 4.85 29.06 10.33
C GLU A 173 4.91 27.66 10.99
N VAL A 174 5.94 26.86 10.68
CA VAL A 174 6.16 25.55 11.32
C VAL A 174 6.56 25.74 12.79
N GLY A 175 7.49 26.65 13.07
CA GLY A 175 7.94 26.99 14.42
C GLY A 175 8.78 25.93 15.14
N THR A 176 9.09 24.81 14.48
CA THR A 176 9.97 23.72 14.96
C THR A 176 10.84 23.22 13.82
N ASP A 177 11.85 22.40 14.11
CA ASP A 177 12.60 21.73 13.06
C ASP A 177 11.69 20.77 12.27
N LEU A 178 12.00 20.59 10.99
CA LEU A 178 11.17 19.90 10.02
C LEU A 178 11.86 18.62 9.51
N SER A 179 11.29 17.45 9.85
CA SER A 179 11.74 16.14 9.39
C SER A 179 11.19 15.82 7.99
N ILE A 180 12.07 15.50 7.04
CA ILE A 180 11.75 15.16 5.64
C ILE A 180 12.56 13.95 5.20
N ASP A 181 11.93 12.77 5.12
CA ASP A 181 12.59 11.54 4.64
C ASP A 181 13.96 11.24 5.30
N GLY A 182 14.04 11.45 6.62
CA GLY A 182 15.25 11.28 7.41
C GLY A 182 16.22 12.47 7.38
N MET A 183 16.01 13.46 6.51
CA MET A 183 16.66 14.76 6.62
C MET A 183 15.96 15.63 7.66
N THR A 184 16.70 16.56 8.25
CA THR A 184 16.16 17.57 9.16
C THR A 184 16.44 18.95 8.59
N VAL A 185 15.41 19.79 8.50
CA VAL A 185 15.55 21.21 8.15
C VAL A 185 15.30 22.04 9.40
N MET A 186 16.34 22.71 9.88
CA MET A 186 16.30 23.51 11.09
C MET A 186 15.60 24.85 10.85
N GLN A 187 15.14 25.48 11.93
CA GLN A 187 14.52 26.81 11.89
C GLN A 187 15.42 27.93 11.33
N ASP A 188 16.74 27.79 11.46
CA ASP A 188 17.71 28.75 10.90
C ASP A 188 18.01 28.51 9.40
N GLY A 189 17.39 27.48 8.81
CA GLY A 189 17.56 27.09 7.41
C GLY A 189 18.66 26.07 7.15
N THR A 190 19.38 25.62 8.19
CA THR A 190 20.37 24.55 8.07
C THR A 190 19.70 23.23 7.70
N ILE A 191 20.24 22.53 6.70
CA ILE A 191 19.76 21.22 6.27
C ILE A 191 20.75 20.16 6.73
N VAL A 192 20.30 19.26 7.59
CA VAL A 192 21.05 18.08 8.01
C VAL A 192 20.57 16.89 7.18
N SER A 193 21.49 16.27 6.45
CA SER A 193 21.18 15.12 5.61
C SER A 193 20.77 13.91 6.44
N ARG A 194 20.07 12.99 5.79
CA ARG A 194 19.76 11.67 6.37
C ARG A 194 21.02 10.96 6.83
N GLN A 195 22.09 11.03 6.04
CA GLN A 195 23.36 10.39 6.37
C GLN A 195 23.97 10.98 7.65
N ALA A 196 23.99 12.31 7.79
CA ALA A 196 24.50 12.96 9.00
C ALA A 196 23.70 12.56 10.25
N ASN A 197 22.36 12.55 10.16
CA ASN A 197 21.49 12.10 11.24
C ASN A 197 21.76 10.63 11.63
N GLU A 198 21.84 9.73 10.64
CA GLU A 198 22.09 8.30 10.88
C GLU A 198 23.49 8.04 11.46
N LEU A 199 24.50 8.78 11.00
CA LEU A 199 25.88 8.71 11.51
C LEU A 199 25.98 9.23 12.93
N PHE A 200 25.37 10.37 13.23
CA PHE A 200 25.33 10.91 14.58
C PHE A 200 24.68 9.93 15.57
N ALA A 201 23.58 9.29 15.16
CA ALA A 201 22.91 8.24 15.93
C ALA A 201 23.71 6.92 16.02
N ALA A 202 24.77 6.76 15.23
CA ALA A 202 25.64 5.58 15.22
C ALA A 202 26.97 5.78 15.96
N LYS A 203 27.27 6.98 16.45
CA LYS A 203 28.49 7.26 17.22
C LYS A 203 28.61 6.35 18.44
N HIS A 204 29.83 5.98 18.80
CA HIS A 204 30.10 5.06 19.91
C HIS A 204 31.44 5.38 20.58
N PRO A 205 31.64 5.05 21.88
CA PRO A 205 32.79 5.53 22.62
C PRO A 205 34.08 4.72 22.39
N TYR A 206 33.98 3.49 21.86
CA TYR A 206 35.07 2.51 21.90
C TYR A 206 35.24 1.75 20.59
N VAL A 207 36.45 1.79 19.99
CA VAL A 207 36.80 1.11 18.74
C VAL A 207 36.81 -0.42 18.85
N GLY A 208 36.97 -0.98 20.05
CA GLY A 208 36.91 -2.45 20.21
C GLY A 208 35.51 -3.05 19.96
N ASP A 209 34.46 -2.23 19.83
CA ASP A 209 33.14 -2.67 19.38
C ASP A 209 33.10 -2.76 17.85
N MET A 210 33.58 -3.87 17.30
CA MET A 210 33.63 -4.06 15.85
C MET A 210 32.25 -4.01 15.16
N SER A 211 31.18 -4.34 15.89
CA SER A 211 29.82 -4.23 15.35
C SER A 211 29.42 -2.77 15.18
N ALA A 212 29.76 -1.92 16.16
CA ALA A 212 29.52 -0.48 16.07
C ALA A 212 30.36 0.16 14.96
N ASN A 213 31.67 -0.15 14.87
CA ASN A 213 32.48 0.44 13.79
C ASN A 213 31.98 0.00 12.41
N GLY A 214 31.59 -1.27 12.26
CA GLY A 214 31.00 -1.78 11.02
C GLY A 214 29.74 -1.01 10.60
N ARG A 215 28.88 -0.63 11.55
CA ARG A 215 27.69 0.20 11.29
C ARG A 215 28.08 1.59 10.78
N VAL A 216 29.05 2.25 11.39
CA VAL A 216 29.52 3.58 10.95
C VAL A 216 30.13 3.51 9.55
N ALA A 217 31.01 2.54 9.27
CA ALA A 217 31.60 2.35 7.94
C ALA A 217 30.56 2.04 6.86
N GLN A 218 29.51 1.28 7.21
CA GLN A 218 28.40 1.01 6.31
C GLN A 218 27.58 2.27 5.99
N LEU A 219 27.24 3.08 7.01
CA LEU A 219 26.53 4.35 6.85
C LEU A 219 27.36 5.40 6.09
N LEU A 220 28.68 5.35 6.20
CA LEU A 220 29.57 6.15 5.36
C LEU A 220 29.61 5.67 3.91
N GLY A 221 29.29 4.40 3.66
CA GLY A 221 29.33 3.83 2.31
C GLY A 221 30.74 3.47 1.84
N ILE A 222 31.71 3.30 2.75
CA ILE A 222 33.12 3.00 2.41
C ILE A 222 33.20 1.79 1.48
N GLY A 223 32.48 0.71 1.78
CA GLY A 223 32.48 -0.49 0.95
C GLY A 223 31.87 -0.31 -0.44
N LYS A 224 30.83 0.54 -0.55
CA LYS A 224 30.18 0.88 -1.83
C LYS A 224 31.12 1.71 -2.71
N ALA A 225 31.85 2.65 -2.10
CA ALA A 225 32.72 3.58 -2.80
C ALA A 225 34.09 2.99 -3.16
N LEU A 226 34.71 2.26 -2.24
CA LEU A 226 36.13 1.88 -2.30
C LEU A 226 36.39 0.36 -2.39
N GLY A 227 35.34 -0.46 -2.29
CA GLY A 227 35.44 -1.93 -2.37
C GLY A 227 35.50 -2.61 -1.01
N SER A 228 35.58 -3.95 -1.01
CA SER A 228 35.59 -4.73 0.23
C SER A 228 36.93 -4.61 0.96
N PHE A 229 36.87 -4.66 2.28
CA PHE A 229 38.04 -4.58 3.14
C PHE A 229 37.90 -5.47 4.37
N LYS A 230 39.04 -5.88 4.93
CA LYS A 230 39.15 -6.55 6.22
C LYS A 230 39.52 -5.54 7.30
N ASN A 231 39.04 -5.80 8.52
CA ASN A 231 39.30 -4.95 9.67
C ASN A 231 40.44 -5.53 10.52
N GLU A 232 41.31 -4.67 10.99
CA GLU A 232 42.32 -4.97 12.00
C GLU A 232 42.34 -3.84 13.04
N LEU A 233 42.36 -4.19 14.33
CA LEU A 233 42.28 -3.25 15.43
C LEU A 233 43.55 -3.32 16.29
N GLN A 234 44.06 -2.16 16.68
CA GLN A 234 45.04 -2.02 17.74
C GLN A 234 44.38 -1.38 18.97
N THR A 235 44.23 -2.15 20.04
CA THR A 235 43.61 -1.74 21.31
C THR A 235 44.47 -2.02 22.55
N SER A 236 45.75 -2.40 22.38
CA SER A 236 46.65 -2.71 23.49
C SER A 236 47.20 -1.47 24.20
N GLU A 237 47.47 -0.40 23.46
CA GLU A 237 47.98 0.88 23.97
C GLU A 237 47.51 2.05 23.08
N GLU A 238 47.58 3.26 23.62
CA GLU A 238 47.25 4.47 22.87
C GLU A 238 48.43 4.90 21.97
N PRO A 239 48.17 5.45 20.77
CA PRO A 239 46.84 5.67 20.19
C PRO A 239 46.17 4.37 19.72
N TYR A 240 44.87 4.21 20.00
CA TYR A 240 44.11 3.10 19.47
C TYR A 240 43.88 3.28 17.97
N GLY A 241 44.01 2.19 17.21
CA GLY A 241 44.03 2.22 15.76
C GLY A 241 43.02 1.29 15.12
N TRP A 242 42.49 1.71 13.97
CA TRP A 242 41.69 0.85 13.08
C TRP A 242 42.28 0.85 11.67
N THR A 243 42.71 -0.33 11.22
CA THR A 243 43.24 -0.55 9.88
C THR A 243 42.20 -1.18 8.96
N LEU A 244 41.96 -0.54 7.81
CA LEU A 244 41.11 -1.06 6.72
C LEU A 244 42.00 -1.65 5.62
N ASN A 245 42.00 -2.97 5.50
CA ASN A 245 42.79 -3.71 4.51
C ASN A 245 41.95 -4.03 3.27
N PHE A 246 42.04 -3.19 2.23
CA PHE A 246 41.24 -3.32 1.02
C PHE A 246 41.68 -4.50 0.15
N GLU A 247 40.69 -5.26 -0.33
CA GLU A 247 40.93 -6.47 -1.12
C GLU A 247 40.97 -6.19 -2.63
N ASN A 248 40.36 -5.09 -3.06
CA ASN A 248 40.30 -4.69 -4.46
C ASN A 248 41.44 -3.72 -4.81
N SER A 249 41.88 -3.75 -6.08
CA SER A 249 42.83 -2.76 -6.57
C SER A 249 42.13 -1.43 -6.85
N ALA A 250 42.80 -0.32 -6.50
CA ALA A 250 42.33 1.01 -6.78
C ALA A 250 42.71 1.42 -8.21
N ALA A 251 41.73 1.89 -8.98
CA ALA A 251 41.95 2.40 -10.34
C ALA A 251 42.70 3.75 -10.34
N ASN A 252 42.49 4.57 -9.32
CA ASN A 252 43.16 5.86 -9.16
C ASN A 252 43.57 6.06 -7.70
N SER A 253 44.87 5.93 -7.45
CA SER A 253 45.46 6.07 -6.12
C SER A 253 45.20 7.45 -5.51
N ALA A 254 45.31 8.54 -6.26
CA ALA A 254 45.11 9.88 -5.71
C ALA A 254 43.67 10.12 -5.23
N VAL A 255 42.68 9.66 -6.01
CA VAL A 255 41.26 9.76 -5.62
C VAL A 255 40.97 8.86 -4.43
N PHE A 256 41.51 7.65 -4.42
CA PHE A 256 41.36 6.70 -3.32
C PHE A 256 41.90 7.26 -2.01
N GLU A 257 43.12 7.81 -2.03
CA GLU A 257 43.76 8.42 -0.86
C GLU A 257 42.94 9.59 -0.31
N GLU A 258 42.49 10.49 -1.19
CA GLU A 258 41.73 11.66 -0.75
C GLU A 258 40.39 11.28 -0.12
N GLN A 259 39.67 10.33 -0.73
CA GLN A 259 38.44 9.79 -0.15
C GLN A 259 38.70 9.08 1.18
N MET A 260 39.76 8.27 1.27
CA MET A 260 40.10 7.57 2.51
C MET A 260 40.45 8.50 3.65
N LYS A 261 41.16 9.61 3.40
CA LYS A 261 41.38 10.62 4.44
C LYS A 261 40.05 11.15 4.97
N GLY A 262 39.11 11.50 4.06
CA GLY A 262 37.80 12.01 4.45
C GLY A 262 37.05 11.02 5.33
N TYR A 263 36.96 9.75 4.88
CA TYR A 263 36.36 8.68 5.67
C TYR A 263 37.04 8.52 7.04
N ALA A 264 38.37 8.52 7.08
CA ALA A 264 39.13 8.38 8.31
C ALA A 264 38.78 9.47 9.33
N CYS A 265 38.62 10.72 8.90
CA CYS A 265 38.25 11.80 9.83
C CYS A 265 36.83 11.64 10.38
N VAL A 266 35.88 11.19 9.57
CA VAL A 266 34.53 10.90 10.08
C VAL A 266 34.53 9.70 11.03
N LEU A 267 35.31 8.65 10.74
CA LEU A 267 35.48 7.52 11.65
C LEU A 267 36.09 7.93 12.98
N ILE A 268 37.15 8.75 12.96
CA ILE A 268 37.80 9.27 14.18
C ILE A 268 36.84 10.16 14.97
N ALA A 269 36.10 11.05 14.32
CA ALA A 269 35.11 11.90 14.99
C ALA A 269 34.04 11.08 15.72
N LEU A 270 33.52 10.03 15.08
CA LEU A 270 32.38 9.24 15.57
C LEU A 270 32.76 8.07 16.50
N THR A 271 34.05 7.78 16.66
CA THR A 271 34.57 6.74 17.56
C THR A 271 35.43 7.35 18.67
N GLY A 272 34.87 7.45 19.87
CA GLY A 272 35.39 8.33 20.93
C GLY A 272 36.85 8.10 21.35
N ASN A 273 37.37 6.87 21.34
CA ASN A 273 38.76 6.58 21.71
C ASN A 273 39.68 6.33 20.51
N LEU A 274 39.20 6.45 19.27
CA LEU A 274 39.99 6.16 18.07
C LEU A 274 41.02 7.28 17.83
N GLY A 275 42.30 6.92 17.89
CA GLY A 275 43.40 7.87 17.70
C GLY A 275 43.89 7.94 16.27
N GLU A 276 43.80 6.83 15.52
CA GLU A 276 44.25 6.77 14.14
C GLU A 276 43.46 5.76 13.30
N VAL A 277 43.36 6.06 12.01
CA VAL A 277 42.85 5.15 10.99
C VAL A 277 43.95 4.93 9.97
N ASN A 278 44.23 3.66 9.71
CA ASN A 278 45.20 3.22 8.72
C ASN A 278 44.47 2.50 7.58
N TRP A 279 45.05 2.46 6.39
CA TRP A 279 44.53 1.65 5.30
C TRP A 279 45.63 1.08 4.43
N THR A 280 45.33 -0.06 3.82
CA THR A 280 46.19 -0.69 2.81
C THR A 280 45.36 -1.03 1.58
N TYR A 281 45.93 -0.87 0.39
CA TYR A 281 45.27 -1.19 -0.88
C TYR A 281 46.31 -1.50 -1.96
N THR A 282 45.87 -2.11 -3.06
CA THR A 282 46.75 -2.45 -4.19
C THR A 282 46.50 -1.51 -5.37
N VAL A 283 47.54 -1.15 -6.11
CA VAL A 283 47.45 -0.44 -7.39
C VAL A 283 48.11 -1.29 -8.46
N GLU A 284 47.43 -1.48 -9.58
CA GLU A 284 47.99 -2.17 -10.76
C GLU A 284 48.83 -1.17 -11.56
N LEU A 285 50.14 -1.43 -11.69
CA LEU A 285 51.08 -0.64 -12.47
C LEU A 285 51.68 -1.47 -13.61
N GLU A 286 52.36 -0.84 -14.56
CA GLU A 286 53.00 -1.53 -15.68
C GLU A 286 54.03 -2.59 -15.22
N ASP A 287 54.71 -2.33 -14.10
CA ASP A 287 55.70 -3.23 -13.49
C ASP A 287 55.08 -4.29 -12.54
N GLY A 288 53.75 -4.34 -12.45
CA GLY A 288 53.00 -5.26 -11.59
C GLY A 288 52.30 -4.59 -10.41
N PRO A 289 51.54 -5.35 -9.60
CA PRO A 289 50.77 -4.82 -8.48
C PRO A 289 51.69 -4.31 -7.36
N GLN A 290 51.40 -3.11 -6.86
CA GLN A 290 52.08 -2.52 -5.71
C GLN A 290 51.10 -2.24 -4.57
N VAL A 291 51.49 -2.64 -3.36
CA VAL A 291 50.75 -2.31 -2.13
C VAL A 291 51.09 -0.88 -1.71
N ARG A 292 50.06 -0.12 -1.40
CA ARG A 292 50.12 1.23 -0.84
C ARG A 292 49.46 1.23 0.54
N GLN A 293 49.85 2.19 1.35
CA GLN A 293 49.29 2.40 2.68
C GLN A 293 49.20 3.88 3.00
N GLY A 294 48.23 4.24 3.82
CA GLY A 294 48.04 5.60 4.31
C GLY A 294 47.50 5.61 5.74
N THR A 295 47.58 6.79 6.36
CA THR A 295 47.22 7.01 7.76
C THR A 295 46.61 8.40 7.93
N MET A 296 45.58 8.51 8.76
CA MET A 296 45.13 9.76 9.35
C MET A 296 45.11 9.60 10.87
N THR A 297 45.71 10.55 11.58
CA THR A 297 45.61 10.64 13.03
C THR A 297 44.54 11.65 13.43
N ARG A 298 44.11 11.59 14.68
CA ARG A 298 43.22 12.58 15.30
C ARG A 298 43.72 14.01 15.11
N GLU A 299 45.02 14.25 15.30
CA GLU A 299 45.63 15.57 15.13
C GLU A 299 45.57 16.02 13.67
N ALA A 300 45.91 15.14 12.72
CA ALA A 300 45.85 15.44 11.30
C ALA A 300 44.41 15.74 10.83
N CYS A 301 43.42 15.02 11.36
CA CYS A 301 42.02 15.28 11.09
C CYS A 301 41.54 16.62 11.67
N SER A 302 41.98 16.96 12.88
CA SER A 302 41.65 18.25 13.50
C SER A 302 42.29 19.42 12.72
N GLU A 303 43.53 19.26 12.27
CA GLU A 303 44.21 20.25 11.42
C GLU A 303 43.49 20.46 10.09
N TRP A 304 43.06 19.38 9.45
CA TRP A 304 42.33 19.47 8.18
C TRP A 304 40.93 20.07 8.35
N ALA A 305 40.18 19.66 9.38
CA ALA A 305 38.84 20.17 9.64
C ALA A 305 38.84 21.62 10.17
N GLY A 306 39.96 22.09 10.73
CA GLY A 306 40.12 23.43 11.29
C GLY A 306 39.65 23.59 12.73
N ASP A 307 39.08 22.53 13.33
CA ASP A 307 38.57 22.46 14.69
C ASP A 307 38.89 21.07 15.28
N PRO A 308 38.91 20.90 16.62
CA PRO A 308 39.11 19.58 17.23
C PRO A 308 38.09 18.57 16.70
N ILE A 309 38.57 17.43 16.21
CA ILE A 309 37.75 16.49 15.42
C ILE A 309 36.56 15.93 16.23
N GLU A 310 36.67 15.86 17.55
CA GLU A 310 35.61 15.39 18.45
C GLU A 310 34.39 16.31 18.47
N THR A 311 34.57 17.61 18.19
CA THR A 311 33.47 18.59 18.17
C THR A 311 32.45 18.30 17.07
N PHE A 312 32.90 17.64 15.99
CA PHE A 312 32.03 17.22 14.89
C PHE A 312 31.09 16.08 15.27
N ALA A 313 31.24 15.47 16.45
CA ALA A 313 30.32 14.44 16.98
C ALA A 313 29.41 14.96 18.10
N GLU A 314 29.35 16.28 18.33
CA GLU A 314 28.51 16.89 19.37
C GLU A 314 27.05 17.04 18.93
N SER A 315 26.79 17.25 17.64
CA SER A 315 25.44 17.38 17.09
C SER A 315 25.33 16.86 15.63
N PRO A 316 24.13 16.55 15.12
CA PRO A 316 23.92 16.16 13.72
C PRO A 316 24.42 17.21 12.72
N GLU A 317 24.28 18.49 13.04
CA GLU A 317 24.76 19.62 12.23
C GLU A 317 26.30 19.62 12.18
N ALA A 318 26.95 19.29 13.30
CA ALA A 318 28.39 19.18 13.34
C ALA A 318 28.85 18.02 12.43
N VAL A 319 28.17 16.88 12.47
CA VAL A 319 28.45 15.77 11.54
C VAL A 319 28.25 16.21 10.08
N GLN A 320 27.15 16.92 9.77
CA GLN A 320 26.91 17.44 8.44
C GLN A 320 28.05 18.34 7.94
N ARG A 321 28.53 19.28 8.79
CA ARG A 321 29.68 20.12 8.44
C ARG A 321 30.92 19.31 8.13
N LEU A 322 31.19 18.22 8.86
CA LEU A 322 32.33 17.35 8.58
C LEU A 322 32.19 16.62 7.24
N LEU A 323 30.99 16.14 6.90
CA LEU A 323 30.73 15.52 5.60
C LEU A 323 30.93 16.52 4.46
N ASP A 324 30.45 17.75 4.62
CA ASP A 324 30.61 18.83 3.63
C ASP A 324 32.09 19.20 3.43
N LEU A 325 32.86 19.28 4.52
CA LEU A 325 34.30 19.57 4.49
C LEU A 325 35.12 18.46 3.83
N THR A 326 34.79 17.20 4.13
CA THR A 326 35.53 16.03 3.63
C THR A 326 35.07 15.59 2.24
N GLY A 327 33.93 16.09 1.75
CA GLY A 327 33.32 15.66 0.49
C GLY A 327 32.82 14.22 0.50
N VAL A 328 32.63 13.65 1.70
CA VAL A 328 32.19 12.27 1.88
C VAL A 328 30.68 12.26 2.03
N THR A 329 29.97 11.97 0.95
CA THR A 329 28.52 11.82 0.96
C THR A 329 28.11 10.50 0.32
N GLN A 330 27.05 9.86 0.83
CA GLN A 330 26.39 8.78 0.12
C GLN A 330 25.57 9.37 -1.04
N ASP A 331 26.03 9.13 -2.27
CA ASP A 331 25.24 9.32 -3.49
C ASP A 331 24.08 8.32 -3.60
#